data_AF-A0A0A2KWV1-F1
#
_entry.id   AF-A0A0A2KWV1-F1
#
_cell.length_a   1.000
_cell.length_b   1.000
_cell.length_c   1.000
_cell.angle_alpha   90.00
_cell.angle_beta   90.00
_cell.angle_gamma   90.00
#
_symmetry.space_group_name_H-M   'P 1'
#
loop_
_entity.id
_entity.type
_entity.pdbx_description
1 polymer ?
#
loop_
_entity_poly.entity_id
_entity_poly.type
_entity_poly.pdbx_seq_one_letter_code
_entity_poly.pdbx_strand_id
1 'polypeptide(L)'
;MGYTHYYAIIGWDTPEWKKTWSQLIQDVPNIIKEARVPLSGPTEDEDKVTPVVVDSEKGIYLNGIRGNAHEPFILCKPGAWTFCKTARKPYDVVVTSILLRIWTLAPKNLDLGSDGGFEDWADARDLCATLWPQEPTDGLWAQGNDAEAEDESEQVN
;
A
#
# COMPACT_ATOMS: atom_id res chain seq x y z
N MET A 1 -19.51 -0.58 -7.46
CA MET A 1 -18.34 -1.34 -7.95
C MET A 1 -17.18 -0.97 -7.04
N GLY A 2 -16.38 -1.94 -6.59
CA GLY A 2 -15.29 -1.71 -5.63
C GLY A 2 -14.00 -1.32 -6.33
N TYR A 3 -13.22 -0.43 -5.71
CA TYR A 3 -11.83 -0.16 -6.06
C TYR A 3 -10.96 -0.88 -5.03
N THR A 4 -10.17 -1.84 -5.48
CA THR A 4 -9.51 -2.85 -4.64
C THR A 4 -8.00 -2.84 -4.82
N HIS A 5 -7.28 -3.01 -3.70
CA HIS A 5 -5.84 -3.28 -3.69
C HIS A 5 -5.58 -4.65 -3.09
N TYR A 6 -4.73 -5.43 -3.75
CA TYR A 6 -4.34 -6.79 -3.39
C TYR A 6 -2.88 -6.79 -2.99
N TYR A 7 -2.55 -7.44 -1.88
CA TYR A 7 -1.17 -7.44 -1.41
C TYR A 7 -0.81 -8.67 -0.58
N ALA A 8 0.46 -9.07 -0.68
CA ALA A 8 1.11 -10.00 0.24
C ALA A 8 2.55 -9.58 0.48
N ILE A 9 3.04 -9.87 1.69
CA ILE A 9 4.46 -9.73 1.99
C ILE A 9 5.14 -11.08 1.83
N ILE A 10 6.12 -11.12 0.92
CA ILE A 10 6.96 -12.28 0.68
C ILE A 10 8.14 -12.25 1.66
N GLY A 11 8.36 -13.34 2.38
CA GLY A 11 9.56 -13.49 3.19
C GLY A 11 9.57 -12.64 4.46
N TRP A 12 8.52 -12.74 5.29
CA TRP A 12 8.41 -12.04 6.59
C TRP A 12 9.60 -12.20 7.53
N ASP A 13 10.36 -13.28 7.40
CA ASP A 13 11.50 -13.57 8.28
C ASP A 13 12.84 -13.18 7.65
N THR A 14 12.83 -12.69 6.41
CA THR A 14 14.04 -12.21 5.73
C THR A 14 14.61 -10.96 6.41
N PRO A 15 15.94 -10.77 6.40
CA PRO A 15 16.56 -9.56 6.96
C PRO A 15 16.10 -8.28 6.27
N GLU A 16 15.89 -8.33 4.95
CA GLU A 16 15.41 -7.22 4.13
C GLU A 16 14.03 -6.76 4.60
N TRP A 17 13.06 -7.68 4.69
CA TRP A 17 11.73 -7.34 5.20
C TRP A 17 11.77 -6.84 6.64
N LYS A 18 12.55 -7.45 7.54
CA LYS A 18 12.65 -6.98 8.93
C LYS A 18 13.13 -5.54 9.04
N LYS A 19 14.10 -5.15 8.20
CA LYS A 19 14.58 -3.77 8.10
C LYS A 19 13.47 -2.86 7.57
N THR A 20 12.83 -3.25 6.47
CA THR A 20 11.73 -2.48 5.85
C THR A 20 10.54 -2.32 6.80
N TRP A 21 10.15 -3.36 7.53
CA TRP A 21 9.08 -3.32 8.51
C TRP A 21 9.39 -2.33 9.64
N SER A 22 10.60 -2.35 10.17
CA SER A 22 11.03 -1.39 11.20
C SER A 22 10.97 0.05 10.70
N GLN A 23 11.37 0.30 9.45
CA GLN A 23 11.29 1.63 8.85
C GLN A 23 9.84 2.04 8.58
N LEU A 24 9.03 1.13 8.02
CA LEU A 24 7.64 1.37 7.70
C LEU A 24 6.82 1.78 8.94
N ILE A 25 7.02 1.12 10.08
CA ILE A 25 6.36 1.48 11.35
C ILE A 25 6.68 2.92 11.78
N GLN A 26 7.85 3.45 11.44
CA GLN A 26 8.22 4.85 11.71
C GLN A 26 7.67 5.81 10.65
N ASP A 27 7.47 5.33 9.43
CA ASP A 27 7.02 6.12 8.28
C ASP A 27 5.49 6.33 8.25
N VAL A 28 4.70 5.32 8.65
CA VAL A 28 3.22 5.38 8.63
C VAL A 28 2.64 6.58 9.41
N PRO A 29 3.13 6.94 10.61
CA PRO A 29 2.65 8.14 11.29
C PRO A 29 2.84 9.43 10.48
N ASN A 30 3.91 9.53 9.68
CA ASN A 30 4.13 10.68 8.81
C ASN A 30 3.16 10.68 7.63
N ILE A 31 2.90 9.52 7.03
CA ILE A 31 1.87 9.35 5.98
C ILE A 31 0.50 9.79 6.50
N ILE A 32 0.09 9.29 7.67
CA ILE A 32 -1.21 9.64 8.27
C ILE A 32 -1.30 11.14 8.53
N LYS A 33 -0.25 11.74 9.07
CA LYS A 33 -0.19 13.17 9.36
C LYS A 33 -0.29 14.02 8.10
N GLU A 34 0.44 13.65 7.05
CA GLU A 34 0.48 14.42 5.79
C GLU A 34 -0.80 14.26 4.98
N ALA A 35 -1.41 13.07 4.97
CA ALA A 35 -2.67 12.82 4.28
C ALA A 35 -3.83 13.68 4.82
N ARG A 36 -3.80 14.01 6.13
CA ARG A 36 -4.84 14.81 6.81
C ARG A 36 -6.26 14.25 6.63
N VAL A 37 -6.38 12.95 6.42
CA VAL A 37 -7.67 12.27 6.30
C VAL A 37 -8.12 11.73 7.66
N PRO A 38 -9.39 11.86 8.03
CA PRO A 38 -9.91 11.23 9.23
C PRO A 38 -9.90 9.70 9.13
N LEU A 39 -9.26 9.05 10.10
CA LEU A 39 -9.11 7.59 10.17
C LEU A 39 -9.71 7.04 11.47
N SER A 40 -10.09 5.76 11.42
CA SER A 40 -10.37 4.94 12.59
C SER A 40 -9.48 3.71 12.59
N GLY A 41 -9.16 3.19 13.77
CA GLY A 41 -8.63 1.85 13.94
C GLY A 41 -9.72 0.77 14.00
N PRO A 42 -9.39 -0.39 14.58
CA PRO A 42 -10.33 -1.51 14.73
C PRO A 42 -11.56 -1.13 15.55
N THR A 43 -12.74 -1.43 15.02
CA THR A 43 -14.02 -1.37 15.73
C THR A 43 -15.10 -2.13 14.96
N GLU A 44 -16.10 -2.63 15.69
CA GLU A 44 -17.33 -3.20 15.12
C GLU A 44 -18.47 -2.17 15.05
N ASP A 45 -18.26 -0.98 15.60
CA ASP A 45 -19.24 0.10 15.68
C ASP A 45 -18.84 1.23 14.72
N GLU A 46 -19.58 1.39 13.62
CA GLU A 46 -19.29 2.36 12.56
C GLU A 46 -19.38 3.82 13.03
N ASP A 47 -20.07 4.09 14.13
CA ASP A 47 -20.19 5.44 14.71
C ASP A 47 -19.05 5.76 15.68
N LYS A 48 -18.28 4.75 16.11
CA LYS A 48 -17.16 4.89 17.02
C LYS A 48 -15.85 5.12 16.26
N VAL A 49 -15.16 6.21 16.56
CA VAL A 49 -13.80 6.43 16.08
C VAL A 49 -12.81 5.91 17.12
N THR A 50 -11.95 4.97 16.73
CA THR A 50 -10.88 4.43 17.57
C THR A 50 -9.50 4.81 17.03
N PRO A 51 -8.44 4.83 17.86
CA PRO A 51 -7.10 5.10 17.37
C PRO A 51 -6.63 4.06 16.35
N VAL A 52 -6.02 4.53 15.26
CA VAL A 52 -5.32 3.67 14.28
C VAL A 52 -4.24 2.85 14.99
N VAL A 53 -4.06 1.60 14.57
CA VAL A 53 -2.98 0.75 15.06
C VAL A 53 -1.79 0.88 14.13
N VAL A 54 -0.64 1.30 14.66
CA VAL A 54 0.68 1.22 14.02
C VAL A 54 1.64 0.71 15.08
N ASP A 55 1.93 -0.58 15.03
CA ASP A 55 2.68 -1.27 16.07
C ASP A 55 3.51 -2.41 15.47
N SER A 56 4.74 -2.56 15.95
CA SER A 56 5.68 -3.54 15.39
C SER A 56 5.24 -4.99 15.59
N GLU A 57 4.43 -5.27 16.62
CA GLU A 57 3.93 -6.61 16.94
C GLU A 57 2.50 -6.81 16.40
N LYS A 58 1.61 -5.82 16.57
CA LYS A 58 0.19 -5.92 16.15
C LYS A 58 -0.03 -5.64 14.67
N GLY A 59 0.90 -4.95 14.01
CA GLY A 59 0.79 -4.56 12.61
C GLY A 59 0.22 -3.16 12.42
N ILE A 60 -0.28 -2.94 11.21
CA ILE A 60 -0.99 -1.72 10.82
C ILE A 60 -2.47 -2.07 10.62
N TYR A 61 -3.35 -1.31 11.26
CA TYR A 61 -4.80 -1.45 11.11
C TYR A 61 -5.42 -0.06 11.04
N LEU A 62 -6.06 0.25 9.91
CA LEU A 62 -6.80 1.50 9.72
C LEU A 62 -8.00 1.32 8.79
N ASN A 63 -8.96 2.24 8.88
CA ASN A 63 -10.09 2.40 7.96
C ASN A 63 -10.47 3.90 7.92
N GLY A 64 -11.35 4.29 7.01
CA GLY A 64 -12.02 5.58 7.10
C GLY A 64 -13.01 5.63 8.28
N ILE A 65 -13.57 6.81 8.55
CA ILE A 65 -14.60 7.00 9.58
C ILE A 65 -16.00 7.00 8.96
N ARG A 66 -16.99 6.41 9.64
CA ARG A 66 -18.43 6.50 9.26
C ARG A 66 -18.65 6.22 7.77
N GLY A 67 -19.37 7.09 7.06
CA GLY A 67 -19.61 6.98 5.61
C GLY A 67 -18.35 6.99 4.73
N ASN A 68 -17.19 7.38 5.27
CA ASN A 68 -15.89 7.30 4.59
C ASN A 68 -15.15 5.97 4.85
N ALA A 69 -15.68 5.08 5.71
CA ALA A 69 -15.17 3.72 5.91
C ALA A 69 -15.64 2.76 4.80
N HIS A 70 -14.87 1.73 4.46
CA HIS A 70 -15.34 0.65 3.58
C HIS A 70 -14.89 -0.73 4.06
N GLU A 71 -13.69 -1.19 3.69
CA GLU A 71 -13.05 -2.36 4.28
C GLU A 71 -11.77 -1.92 5.02
N PRO A 72 -11.47 -2.46 6.21
CA PRO A 72 -10.27 -2.09 6.93
C PRO A 72 -9.02 -2.55 6.16
N PHE A 73 -8.00 -1.67 6.10
CA PHE A 73 -6.67 -2.05 5.69
C PHE A 73 -5.94 -2.71 6.86
N ILE A 74 -5.41 -3.90 6.63
CA ILE A 74 -4.72 -4.69 7.65
C ILE A 74 -3.40 -5.22 7.07
N LEU A 75 -2.29 -4.91 7.73
CA LEU A 75 -0.98 -5.46 7.42
C LEU A 75 -0.34 -5.99 8.70
N CYS A 76 -0.39 -7.31 8.89
CA CYS A 76 0.14 -7.98 10.08
C CYS A 76 0.60 -9.42 9.76
N LYS A 77 1.25 -10.06 10.73
CA LYS A 77 1.53 -11.51 10.66
C LYS A 77 0.28 -12.31 11.10
N PRO A 78 0.01 -13.48 10.49
CA PRO A 78 0.71 -14.05 9.33
C PRO A 78 0.27 -13.35 8.04
N GLY A 79 1.22 -12.83 7.25
CA GLY A 79 0.90 -12.09 6.02
C GLY A 79 0.64 -13.02 4.85
N ALA A 80 -0.54 -13.63 4.88
CA ALA A 80 -1.14 -14.27 3.73
C ALA A 80 -1.55 -13.22 2.68
N TRP A 81 -1.77 -13.68 1.44
CA TRP A 81 -2.39 -12.87 0.40
C TRP A 81 -3.75 -12.35 0.87
N THR A 82 -3.94 -11.04 0.76
CA THR A 82 -5.15 -10.34 1.20
C THR A 82 -5.49 -9.19 0.26
N PHE A 83 -6.61 -8.52 0.51
CA PHE A 83 -7.04 -7.34 -0.22
C PHE A 83 -7.76 -6.35 0.69
N CYS A 84 -7.89 -5.11 0.21
CA CYS A 84 -8.67 -4.05 0.84
C CYS A 84 -9.43 -3.29 -0.24
N LYS A 85 -10.77 -3.30 -0.18
CA LYS A 85 -11.60 -2.42 -0.99
C LYS A 85 -11.76 -1.09 -0.31
N THR A 86 -11.26 -0.04 -0.95
CA THR A 86 -11.40 1.32 -0.44
C THR A 86 -12.57 2.06 -1.10
N ALA A 87 -13.03 1.58 -2.27
CA ALA A 87 -14.04 2.26 -3.08
C ALA A 87 -13.71 3.74 -3.36
N ARG A 88 -12.41 4.07 -3.49
CA ARG A 88 -11.89 5.44 -3.67
C ARG A 88 -12.33 6.40 -2.56
N LYS A 89 -12.62 5.89 -1.36
CA LYS A 89 -12.94 6.72 -0.20
C LYS A 89 -11.69 7.43 0.30
N PRO A 90 -11.82 8.55 1.05
CA PRO A 90 -10.68 9.41 1.37
C PRO A 90 -9.48 8.70 2.03
N TYR A 91 -9.68 7.64 2.81
CA TYR A 91 -8.58 6.91 3.43
C TYR A 91 -7.72 6.10 2.44
N ASP A 92 -8.16 5.95 1.19
CA ASP A 92 -7.43 5.25 0.13
C ASP A 92 -6.02 5.80 -0.05
N VAL A 93 -5.84 7.13 -0.02
CA VAL A 93 -4.52 7.77 -0.14
C VAL A 93 -3.53 7.26 0.91
N VAL A 94 -4.01 6.93 2.12
CA VAL A 94 -3.16 6.38 3.19
C VAL A 94 -2.80 4.93 2.87
N VAL A 95 -3.77 4.14 2.40
CA VAL A 95 -3.56 2.74 2.00
C VAL A 95 -2.54 2.64 0.86
N THR A 96 -2.76 3.39 -0.22
CA THR A 96 -1.89 3.39 -1.40
C THR A 96 -0.52 3.98 -1.09
N SER A 97 -0.41 5.00 -0.24
CA SER A 97 0.89 5.52 0.23
C SER A 97 1.67 4.49 1.04
N ILE A 98 1.01 3.71 1.91
CA ILE A 98 1.68 2.63 2.67
C ILE A 98 2.19 1.55 1.71
N LEU A 99 1.37 1.11 0.75
CA LEU A 99 1.76 0.09 -0.23
C LEU A 99 2.90 0.57 -1.13
N LEU A 100 2.83 1.83 -1.61
CA LEU A 100 3.89 2.44 -2.39
C LEU A 100 5.18 2.55 -1.57
N ARG A 101 5.09 2.96 -0.31
CA ARG A 101 6.25 3.05 0.59
C ARG A 101 6.92 1.70 0.80
N ILE A 102 6.13 0.63 0.93
CA ILE A 102 6.66 -0.74 1.00
C ILE A 102 7.40 -1.09 -0.30
N TRP A 103 6.78 -0.83 -1.45
CA TRP A 103 7.40 -1.12 -2.75
C TRP A 103 8.72 -0.37 -2.93
N THR A 104 8.80 0.90 -2.54
CA THR A 104 10.03 1.70 -2.62
C THR A 104 11.14 1.12 -1.72
N LEU A 105 10.79 0.64 -0.52
CA LEU A 105 11.76 0.13 0.46
C LEU A 105 12.23 -1.30 0.19
N ALA A 106 11.35 -2.17 -0.29
CA ALA A 106 11.65 -3.59 -0.56
C ALA A 106 10.72 -4.15 -1.65
N PRO A 107 10.93 -3.80 -2.93
CA PRO A 107 10.03 -4.17 -4.02
C PRO A 107 9.92 -5.69 -4.20
N LYS A 108 10.97 -6.44 -3.87
CA LYS A 108 10.99 -7.92 -3.96
C LYS A 108 10.21 -8.62 -2.84
N ASN A 109 9.89 -7.91 -1.76
CA ASN A 109 9.15 -8.45 -0.62
C ASN A 109 7.65 -8.14 -0.70
N LEU A 110 7.19 -7.44 -1.74
CA LEU A 110 5.79 -7.09 -1.91
C LEU A 110 5.26 -7.71 -3.20
N ASP A 111 4.26 -8.57 -3.05
CA ASP A 111 3.38 -8.94 -4.15
C ASP A 111 2.19 -7.97 -4.12
N LEU A 112 2.00 -7.18 -5.17
CA LEU A 112 1.05 -6.05 -5.22
C LEU A 112 0.21 -6.09 -6.50
N GLY A 113 -1.10 -5.91 -6.34
CA GLY A 113 -2.03 -5.67 -7.44
C GLY A 113 -3.06 -4.59 -7.08
N SER A 114 -3.64 -3.94 -8.07
CA SER A 114 -4.70 -2.94 -7.88
C SER A 114 -5.67 -2.96 -9.05
N ASP A 115 -6.93 -2.61 -8.79
CA ASP A 115 -7.90 -2.32 -9.85
C ASP A 115 -7.59 -1.00 -10.59
N GLY A 116 -6.67 -0.18 -10.05
CA GLY A 116 -6.25 1.11 -10.61
C GLY A 116 -4.86 1.13 -11.21
N GLY A 117 -4.60 2.16 -12.00
CA GLY A 117 -3.31 2.41 -12.64
C GLY A 117 -2.55 3.60 -12.03
N PHE A 118 -1.54 4.06 -12.78
CA PHE A 118 -0.66 5.18 -12.43
C PHE A 118 -1.40 6.46 -12.02
N GLU A 119 -2.48 6.80 -12.75
CA GLU A 119 -3.30 7.99 -12.48
C GLU A 119 -4.14 7.86 -11.21
N ASP A 120 -4.67 6.66 -10.92
CA ASP A 120 -5.46 6.45 -9.69
C ASP A 120 -4.59 6.57 -8.43
N TRP A 121 -3.27 6.41 -8.55
CA TRP A 121 -2.31 6.50 -7.45
C TRP A 121 -1.61 7.87 -7.37
N ALA A 122 -2.04 8.88 -8.13
CA ALA A 122 -1.41 10.20 -8.15
C ALA A 122 -1.30 10.84 -6.76
N ASP A 123 -2.37 10.81 -5.96
CA ASP A 123 -2.37 11.38 -4.60
C ASP A 123 -1.33 10.71 -3.69
N ALA A 124 -1.16 9.39 -3.81
CA ALA A 124 -0.14 8.66 -3.04
C ALA A 124 1.28 8.96 -3.51
N ARG A 125 1.48 9.10 -4.83
CA ARG A 125 2.78 9.48 -5.40
C ARG A 125 3.18 10.88 -4.95
N ASP A 126 2.26 11.84 -5.00
CA ASP A 126 2.50 13.23 -4.55
C ASP A 126 2.79 13.30 -3.05
N LEU A 127 2.03 12.56 -2.24
CA LEU A 127 2.25 12.49 -0.79
C LEU A 127 3.61 11.87 -0.46
N CYS A 128 3.96 10.73 -1.08
CA CYS A 128 5.25 10.09 -0.88
C CYS A 128 6.41 10.97 -1.38
N ALA A 129 6.27 11.66 -2.52
CA ALA A 129 7.28 12.60 -3.01
C ALA A 129 7.47 13.80 -2.07
N THR A 130 6.41 14.22 -1.37
CA THR A 130 6.50 15.27 -0.34
C THR A 130 7.30 14.80 0.88
N LEU A 131 7.07 13.56 1.33
CA LEU A 131 7.75 13.00 2.52
C LEU A 131 9.18 12.54 2.22
N TRP A 132 9.43 12.01 1.02
CA TRP A 132 10.70 11.42 0.60
C TRP A 132 11.11 11.90 -0.80
N PRO A 133 11.49 13.19 -0.96
CA PRO A 133 11.73 13.79 -2.28
C PRO A 133 12.93 13.22 -3.06
N GLN A 134 13.75 12.39 -2.42
CA GLN A 134 14.91 11.74 -3.05
C GLN A 134 14.60 10.30 -3.51
N GLU A 135 13.39 9.80 -3.25
CA GLU A 135 12.99 8.44 -3.58
C GLU A 135 11.92 8.47 -4.69
N PRO A 136 12.19 7.87 -5.87
CA PRO A 136 11.26 7.91 -6.99
C PRO A 136 9.99 7.10 -6.69
N THR A 137 8.84 7.66 -7.03
CA THR A 137 7.50 7.07 -6.79
C THR A 137 6.87 6.46 -8.06
N ASP A 138 7.45 6.71 -9.24
CA ASP A 138 6.90 6.28 -10.53
C ASP A 138 7.36 4.88 -10.96
N GLY A 139 8.41 4.34 -10.30
CA GLY A 139 9.05 3.11 -10.73
C GLY A 139 8.16 1.85 -10.65
N LEU A 140 7.09 1.89 -9.85
CA LEU A 140 6.13 0.79 -9.73
C LEU A 140 5.48 0.44 -11.07
N TRP A 141 5.26 1.44 -11.94
CA TRP A 141 4.63 1.25 -13.25
C TRP A 141 5.63 1.17 -14.41
N ALA A 142 6.92 1.48 -14.18
CA ALA A 142 7.94 1.38 -15.22
C ALA A 142 8.30 -0.08 -15.58
N GLN A 143 7.97 -1.06 -14.71
CA GLN A 143 8.32 -2.47 -14.92
C GLN A 143 7.44 -3.19 -15.97
N GLY A 144 6.49 -2.51 -16.60
CA GLY A 144 5.55 -3.09 -17.58
C GLY A 144 5.95 -2.97 -19.05
N ASN A 145 7.05 -2.28 -19.40
CA ASN A 145 7.35 -1.95 -20.81
C ASN A 145 8.50 -2.74 -21.46
N ASP A 146 9.18 -3.63 -20.73
CA ASP A 146 10.37 -4.33 -21.22
C ASP A 146 10.18 -5.86 -21.42
N ALA A 147 8.94 -6.37 -21.41
CA ALA A 147 8.66 -7.80 -21.54
C ALA A 147 7.94 -8.24 -22.83
N GLU A 148 7.58 -7.33 -23.74
CA GLU A 148 6.87 -7.66 -24.99
C GLU A 148 7.67 -7.27 -26.26
N ALA A 149 8.96 -7.57 -26.30
CA ALA A 149 9.76 -7.40 -27.50
C ALA A 149 10.78 -8.53 -27.74
N GLU A 150 10.40 -9.78 -27.48
CA GLU A 150 11.16 -10.96 -27.95
C GLU A 150 10.21 -12.09 -28.36
N ASP A 151 9.40 -11.89 -29.40
CA ASP A 151 8.94 -13.01 -30.24
C ASP A 151 8.52 -12.54 -31.64
N GLU A 152 9.47 -12.02 -32.41
CA GLU A 152 9.38 -12.14 -33.87
C GLU A 152 10.74 -12.49 -34.46
N SER A 153 10.74 -13.62 -35.18
CA SER A 153 11.75 -14.09 -36.13
C SER A 153 12.84 -15.06 -35.65
N GLU A 154 12.44 -16.28 -35.25
CA GLU A 154 13.17 -17.47 -35.72
C GLU A 154 12.22 -18.55 -36.27
N GLN A 155 12.28 -18.66 -37.61
CA GLN A 155 12.32 -19.91 -38.39
C GLN A 155 11.11 -20.86 -38.34
N VAL A 156 10.36 -20.94 -39.46
CA VAL A 156 10.20 -22.22 -40.18
C VAL A 156 9.87 -22.04 -41.67
N ASN A 157 10.83 -22.48 -42.48
CA ASN A 157 10.80 -22.96 -43.89
C ASN A 157 10.35 -22.04 -45.03
#